data_AF-A0A9E4BHJ1-F1
#
_entry.id   AF-A0A9E4BHJ1-F1
#
_cell.length_a   1.000
_cell.length_b   1.000
_cell.length_c   1.000
_cell.angle_alpha   90.00
_cell.angle_beta   90.00
_cell.angle_gamma   90.00
#
_symmetry.space_group_name_H-M   'P 1'
#
loop_
_entity.id
_entity.type
_entity.pdbx_description
1 polymer ?
#
loop_
_entity_poly.entity_id
_entity_poly.type
_entity_poly.pdbx_seq_one_letter_code
_entity_poly.pdbx_strand_id
1 'polypeptide(L)'
;DWAALPVNASGNSILTLPGKYVEIRGGKQWVMGTLFTPGKNGFEVHAQAHLDRGIIGYTDIFGTSNLFDILAGPAFDALDVTHPDAQALWFALLNRGYRIAGTAFSDEHFSTYTQVPGDLTADRLMRAIANGQNMITNGPLISLSVFAAGPGNQLPTGRKRRATIHAWAAAKSDAYLTRIELVRNAQVIQSWDLKEQPRKYRISTALEDSVNCWYLARCYGADTSRVAWTNPIYFQTENFAPPQPVQAIVRGKIEMANSSSVPKAIVRAVDPIGRTVLETAAPRGTFQIWVPATSQIHIEAKGYETRP
;
A
#
# COMPACT_ATOMS: atom_id res chain seq x y z
N ASP A 1 24.34 -3.52 -11.53
CA ASP A 1 24.47 -4.84 -12.18
C ASP A 1 24.08 -5.91 -11.16
N TRP A 2 22.87 -6.47 -11.27
CA TRP A 2 22.29 -7.41 -10.28
C TRP A 2 22.95 -8.81 -10.32
N ALA A 3 24.04 -8.97 -11.08
CA ALA A 3 24.77 -10.22 -11.28
C ALA A 3 25.78 -10.58 -10.18
N ALA A 4 26.06 -9.67 -9.25
CA ALA A 4 27.22 -9.78 -8.34
C ALA A 4 26.85 -10.03 -6.87
N LEU A 5 25.77 -10.75 -6.60
CA LEU A 5 25.27 -10.97 -5.23
C LEU A 5 25.65 -12.37 -4.73
N PRO A 6 26.46 -12.51 -3.66
CA PRO A 6 26.90 -13.81 -3.15
C PRO A 6 25.78 -14.51 -2.36
N VAL A 7 25.64 -15.81 -2.57
CA VAL A 7 24.69 -16.71 -1.89
C VAL A 7 25.45 -17.48 -0.81
N ASN A 8 24.89 -17.65 0.40
CA ASN A 8 25.52 -18.52 1.40
C ASN A 8 25.09 -20.00 1.23
N ALA A 9 25.86 -20.90 1.85
CA ALA A 9 25.80 -22.35 1.65
C ALA A 9 24.52 -23.06 2.14
N SER A 10 23.52 -22.33 2.69
CA SER A 10 22.24 -22.89 3.15
C SER A 10 21.04 -22.52 2.27
N GLY A 11 21.24 -21.84 1.12
CA GLY A 11 20.17 -21.55 0.17
C GLY A 11 19.18 -20.48 0.61
N ASN A 12 19.47 -19.77 1.70
CA ASN A 12 18.77 -18.55 2.11
C ASN A 12 19.43 -17.34 1.46
N SER A 13 18.61 -16.45 0.90
CA SER A 13 19.11 -15.21 0.31
C SER A 13 19.53 -14.26 1.44
N ILE A 14 20.83 -14.17 1.71
CA ILE A 14 21.42 -13.05 2.46
C ILE A 14 21.87 -12.02 1.44
N LEU A 15 21.35 -10.80 1.56
CA LEU A 15 21.83 -9.66 0.80
C LEU A 15 22.22 -8.52 1.74
N THR A 16 23.53 -8.33 1.89
CA THR A 16 24.16 -7.20 2.58
C THR A 16 24.84 -6.27 1.58
N LEU A 17 24.77 -4.96 1.86
CA LEU A 17 25.78 -3.96 1.49
C LEU A 17 26.30 -3.31 2.79
N PRO A 18 27.49 -2.67 2.77
CA PRO A 18 28.31 -2.51 3.96
C PRO A 18 27.71 -1.49 4.93
N GLY A 19 27.60 -1.90 6.20
CA GLY A 19 27.35 -1.00 7.32
C GLY A 19 25.93 -1.07 7.88
N LYS A 20 25.78 -1.95 8.87
CA LYS A 20 24.65 -2.13 9.82
C LYS A 20 23.55 -3.11 9.39
N TYR A 21 23.70 -4.32 9.92
CA TYR A 21 22.63 -5.28 10.19
C TYR A 21 21.60 -4.69 11.16
N VAL A 22 20.34 -5.07 11.00
CA VAL A 22 19.38 -5.15 12.11
C VAL A 22 18.85 -6.58 12.15
N GLU A 23 19.55 -7.42 12.92
CA GLU A 23 19.00 -8.64 13.49
C GLU A 23 18.59 -8.30 14.93
N ILE A 24 17.30 -8.45 15.27
CA ILE A 24 16.81 -8.17 16.62
C ILE A 24 16.78 -9.48 17.43
N ARG A 25 17.88 -9.74 18.14
CA ARG A 25 17.90 -10.53 19.38
C ARG A 25 18.76 -9.80 20.40
N GLY A 26 18.20 -9.43 21.56
CA GLY A 26 18.95 -8.89 22.68
C GLY A 26 18.75 -7.40 23.03
N GLY A 27 17.51 -6.89 23.03
CA GLY A 27 17.13 -5.96 24.10
C GLY A 27 16.57 -4.57 23.76
N LYS A 28 16.25 -4.22 22.50
CA LYS A 28 15.32 -3.10 22.19
C LYS A 28 14.46 -3.41 20.95
N GLN A 29 13.13 -3.38 21.14
CA GLN A 29 12.05 -3.76 20.22
C GLN A 29 11.60 -2.58 19.34
N TRP A 30 11.02 -2.84 18.16
CA TRP A 30 9.62 -2.53 17.75
C TRP A 30 9.35 -3.13 16.34
N VAL A 31 8.11 -3.23 15.85
CA VAL A 31 7.07 -4.25 16.06
C VAL A 31 6.52 -4.59 14.65
N MET A 32 6.43 -5.86 14.28
CA MET A 32 5.47 -6.27 13.24
C MET A 32 4.14 -6.39 13.96
N GLY A 33 3.27 -5.39 13.75
CA GLY A 33 2.06 -5.22 14.54
C GLY A 33 0.83 -5.68 13.78
N THR A 34 0.42 -6.93 13.97
CA THR A 34 -1.02 -7.20 14.04
C THR A 34 -1.50 -6.53 15.32
N LEU A 35 -1.95 -5.28 15.23
CA LEU A 35 -2.32 -4.51 16.42
C LEU A 35 -3.78 -4.85 16.76
N PHE A 36 -4.00 -6.04 17.32
CA PHE A 36 -5.13 -6.26 18.21
C PHE A 36 -4.70 -5.76 19.60
N THR A 37 -5.09 -4.54 19.96
CA THR A 37 -5.20 -4.17 21.38
C THR A 37 -6.59 -4.60 21.83
N PRO A 38 -6.73 -5.63 22.70
CA PRO A 38 -8.03 -5.95 23.28
C PRO A 38 -8.45 -4.75 24.14
N GLY A 39 -9.47 -4.02 23.70
CA GLY A 39 -10.06 -2.90 24.44
C GLY A 39 -10.09 -1.55 23.72
N LYS A 40 -9.48 -1.41 22.52
CA LYS A 40 -9.63 -0.22 21.66
C LYS A 40 -10.35 -0.59 20.36
N ASN A 41 -11.25 0.26 19.90
CA ASN A 41 -11.91 0.07 18.60
C ASN A 41 -10.85 0.14 17.49
N GLY A 42 -10.89 -0.75 16.49
CA GLY A 42 -9.85 -0.89 15.46
C GLY A 42 -9.45 0.41 14.75
N PHE A 43 -10.37 1.37 14.63
CA PHE A 43 -10.09 2.70 14.07
C PHE A 43 -9.09 3.54 14.87
N GLU A 44 -9.07 3.44 16.20
CA GLU A 44 -8.17 4.21 17.06
C GLU A 44 -6.71 3.73 16.90
N VAL A 45 -6.55 2.42 16.72
CA VAL A 45 -5.27 1.77 16.42
C VAL A 45 -4.73 2.22 15.06
N HIS A 46 -5.60 2.28 14.05
CA HIS A 46 -5.24 2.75 12.72
C HIS A 46 -4.83 4.24 12.73
N ALA A 47 -5.61 5.09 13.39
CA ALA A 47 -5.26 6.50 13.49
C ALA A 47 -3.93 6.72 14.25
N GLN A 48 -3.69 5.98 15.34
CA GLN A 48 -2.44 6.10 16.09
C GLN A 48 -1.22 5.65 15.26
N ALA A 49 -1.33 4.53 14.54
CA ALA A 49 -0.25 4.08 13.66
C ALA A 49 0.07 5.13 12.58
N HIS A 50 -0.93 5.78 11.99
CA HIS A 50 -0.72 6.88 11.03
C HIS A 50 -0.09 8.12 11.66
N LEU A 51 -0.56 8.53 12.85
CA LEU A 51 0.02 9.65 13.60
C LEU A 51 1.51 9.40 13.94
N ASP A 52 1.87 8.15 14.20
CA ASP A 52 3.25 7.71 14.45
C ASP A 52 4.04 7.45 13.15
N ARG A 53 3.47 7.77 11.99
CA ARG A 53 4.03 7.56 10.64
C ARG A 53 4.26 6.08 10.28
N GLY A 54 3.56 5.18 10.94
CA GLY A 54 3.50 3.75 10.64
C GLY A 54 2.77 3.44 9.34
N ILE A 55 2.78 2.16 8.99
CA ILE A 55 1.99 1.59 7.88
C ILE A 55 0.91 0.71 8.47
N ILE A 56 -0.26 0.72 7.84
CA ILE A 56 -1.30 -0.26 8.13
C ILE A 56 -1.48 -1.14 6.91
N GLY A 57 -1.29 -2.44 7.13
CA GLY A 57 -1.48 -3.49 6.14
C GLY A 57 -2.58 -4.45 6.58
N TYR A 58 -3.46 -4.85 5.65
CA TYR A 58 -4.39 -5.94 5.90
C TYR A 58 -3.79 -7.28 5.44
N THR A 59 -3.81 -8.25 6.35
CA THR A 59 -3.19 -9.57 6.18
C THR A 59 -4.21 -10.71 5.94
N ASP A 60 -5.48 -10.46 6.24
CA ASP A 60 -6.57 -11.44 6.06
C ASP A 60 -7.82 -10.74 5.54
N ILE A 61 -8.24 -11.08 4.32
CA ILE A 61 -9.39 -10.49 3.62
C ILE A 61 -10.72 -11.20 3.91
N PHE A 62 -10.73 -12.29 4.68
CA PHE A 62 -11.95 -13.05 4.95
C PHE A 62 -12.81 -12.42 6.07
N GLY A 63 -12.30 -11.38 6.74
CA GLY A 63 -13.06 -10.54 7.68
C GLY A 63 -13.90 -9.47 6.97
N THR A 64 -15.18 -9.36 7.32
CA THR A 64 -16.12 -8.37 6.76
C THR A 64 -15.78 -6.91 7.09
N SER A 65 -14.92 -6.65 8.07
CA SER A 65 -14.47 -5.31 8.48
C SER A 65 -13.71 -4.56 7.39
N ASN A 66 -12.92 -5.27 6.58
CA ASN A 66 -11.94 -4.63 5.69
C ASN A 66 -12.60 -3.88 4.53
N LEU A 67 -13.77 -4.34 4.08
CA LEU A 67 -14.53 -3.69 3.01
C LEU A 67 -15.12 -2.35 3.49
N PHE A 68 -15.56 -2.26 4.73
CA PHE A 68 -16.02 -1.00 5.29
C PHE A 68 -14.86 -0.01 5.39
N ASP A 69 -13.70 -0.45 5.87
CA ASP A 69 -12.51 0.40 5.99
C ASP A 69 -12.03 0.90 4.62
N ILE A 70 -12.04 0.06 3.58
CA ILE A 70 -11.77 0.46 2.19
C ILE A 70 -12.71 1.59 1.73
N LEU A 71 -14.00 1.41 1.98
CA LEU A 71 -15.04 2.32 1.49
C LEU A 71 -15.10 3.62 2.28
N ALA A 72 -14.89 3.55 3.60
CA ALA A 72 -14.96 4.67 4.52
C ALA A 72 -13.77 5.64 4.44
N GLY A 73 -12.75 5.31 3.64
CA GLY A 73 -11.55 6.11 3.40
C GLY A 73 -10.29 5.35 3.80
N PRO A 74 -9.12 5.64 3.20
CA PRO A 74 -7.92 4.82 3.36
C PRO A 74 -7.40 4.90 4.81
N ALA A 75 -7.93 4.04 5.66
CA ALA A 75 -7.38 3.77 6.99
C ALA A 75 -6.12 2.91 6.91
N PHE A 76 -5.68 2.55 5.69
CA PHE A 76 -4.57 1.65 5.46
C PHE A 76 -3.84 1.94 4.15
N ASP A 77 -2.58 1.50 4.08
CA ASP A 77 -1.66 1.81 2.97
C ASP A 77 -1.40 0.60 2.07
N ALA A 78 -1.54 -0.61 2.64
CA ALA A 78 -1.15 -1.84 1.97
C ALA A 78 -2.16 -3.00 2.18
N LEU A 79 -2.18 -3.91 1.22
CA LEU A 79 -2.94 -5.14 1.27
C LEU A 79 -2.01 -6.31 0.94
N ASP A 80 -2.09 -7.39 1.72
CA ASP A 80 -1.39 -8.62 1.37
C ASP A 80 -2.09 -9.33 0.22
N VAL A 81 -1.32 -9.64 -0.82
CA VAL A 81 -1.85 -10.06 -2.13
C VAL A 81 -1.29 -11.40 -2.60
N THR A 82 -0.77 -12.21 -1.67
CA THR A 82 -0.20 -13.52 -2.00
C THR A 82 -1.28 -14.58 -2.21
N HIS A 83 -2.40 -14.49 -1.49
CA HIS A 83 -3.56 -15.34 -1.71
C HIS A 83 -4.32 -14.93 -2.98
N PRO A 84 -4.79 -15.87 -3.84
CA PRO A 84 -5.50 -15.55 -5.07
C PRO A 84 -6.72 -14.64 -4.88
N ASP A 85 -7.53 -14.88 -3.85
CA ASP A 85 -8.71 -14.05 -3.55
C ASP A 85 -8.32 -12.62 -3.13
N ALA A 86 -7.22 -12.48 -2.37
CA ALA A 86 -6.72 -11.18 -1.94
C ALA A 86 -6.14 -10.39 -3.12
N GLN A 87 -5.44 -11.08 -4.02
CA GLN A 87 -5.00 -10.50 -5.28
C GLN A 87 -6.17 -10.09 -6.18
N ALA A 88 -7.24 -10.89 -6.26
CA ALA A 88 -8.43 -10.56 -7.02
C ALA A 88 -9.15 -9.32 -6.45
N LEU A 89 -9.27 -9.22 -5.13
CA LEU A 89 -9.79 -8.03 -4.45
C LEU A 89 -8.90 -6.81 -4.75
N TRP A 90 -7.58 -6.94 -4.59
CA TRP A 90 -6.64 -5.87 -4.91
C TRP A 90 -6.81 -5.36 -6.34
N PHE A 91 -6.87 -6.25 -7.32
CA PHE A 91 -7.12 -5.89 -8.71
C PHE A 91 -8.48 -5.20 -8.91
N ALA A 92 -9.53 -5.68 -8.23
CA ALA A 92 -10.85 -5.07 -8.28
C ALA A 92 -10.88 -3.65 -7.70
N LEU A 93 -10.06 -3.37 -6.67
CA LEU A 93 -9.87 -2.04 -6.09
C LEU A 93 -9.07 -1.13 -7.03
N LEU A 94 -7.95 -1.61 -7.58
CA LEU A 94 -7.13 -0.86 -8.53
C LEU A 94 -7.94 -0.46 -9.78
N ASN A 95 -8.78 -1.37 -10.29
CA ASN A 95 -9.68 -1.12 -11.41
C ASN A 95 -10.76 -0.06 -11.11
N ARG A 96 -11.13 0.11 -9.83
CA ARG A 96 -12.06 1.17 -9.38
C ARG A 96 -11.36 2.50 -9.11
N GLY A 97 -10.04 2.58 -9.27
CA GLY A 97 -9.27 3.81 -9.07
C GLY A 97 -8.59 3.91 -7.71
N TYR A 98 -8.73 2.91 -6.82
CA TYR A 98 -7.95 2.88 -5.58
C TYR A 98 -6.45 2.72 -5.89
N ARG A 99 -5.62 3.22 -4.98
CA ARG A 99 -4.15 3.21 -5.06
C ARG A 99 -3.61 2.62 -3.76
N ILE A 100 -3.69 1.31 -3.66
CA ILE A 100 -3.30 0.54 -2.47
C ILE A 100 -2.09 -0.31 -2.86
N ALA A 101 -1.05 -0.28 -2.03
CA ALA A 101 0.13 -1.09 -2.27
C ALA A 101 -0.16 -2.58 -2.04
N GLY A 102 0.29 -3.44 -2.95
CA GLY A 102 0.37 -4.88 -2.72
C GLY A 102 1.61 -5.22 -1.89
N THR A 103 1.43 -6.07 -0.88
CA THR A 103 2.48 -6.59 0.02
C THR A 103 2.32 -8.09 0.25
N ALA A 104 3.20 -8.64 1.08
CA ALA A 104 3.22 -10.02 1.54
C ALA A 104 3.76 -10.10 2.97
N PHE A 105 3.22 -9.30 3.89
CA PHE A 105 3.70 -9.19 5.26
C PHE A 105 3.34 -10.39 6.15
N SER A 106 2.23 -11.07 5.88
CA SER A 106 1.80 -12.23 6.66
C SER A 106 2.17 -13.58 6.07
N ASP A 107 2.76 -13.61 4.88
CA ASP A 107 3.06 -14.85 4.16
C ASP A 107 4.53 -15.23 4.34
N GLU A 108 4.77 -16.37 4.99
CA GLU A 108 6.12 -16.86 5.29
C GLU A 108 6.90 -17.34 4.05
N HIS A 109 6.22 -17.60 2.93
CA HIS A 109 6.85 -18.07 1.69
C HIS A 109 7.19 -16.92 0.74
N PHE A 110 6.59 -15.75 0.95
CA PHE A 110 6.78 -14.57 0.13
C PHE A 110 7.61 -13.51 0.84
N SER A 111 8.12 -12.56 0.05
CA SER A 111 8.87 -11.41 0.52
C SER A 111 8.44 -10.18 -0.26
N THR A 112 8.40 -9.05 0.44
CA THR A 112 8.19 -7.74 -0.15
C THR A 112 9.53 -7.01 -0.22
N TYR A 113 9.97 -6.68 -1.43
CA TYR A 113 11.14 -5.82 -1.65
C TYR A 113 10.68 -4.43 -2.04
N THR A 114 11.18 -3.41 -1.34
CA THR A 114 10.80 -2.01 -1.55
C THR A 114 11.98 -1.22 -2.09
N GLN A 115 11.75 -0.46 -3.16
CA GLN A 115 12.74 0.50 -3.64
C GLN A 115 12.63 1.80 -2.84
N VAL A 116 13.61 2.06 -1.97
CA VAL A 116 13.67 3.29 -1.16
C VAL A 116 14.54 4.34 -1.87
N PRO A 117 14.02 5.54 -2.17
CA PRO A 117 14.82 6.60 -2.77
C PRO A 117 15.76 7.25 -1.73
N GLY A 118 17.04 7.36 -2.09
CA GLY A 118 18.08 7.91 -1.23
C GLY A 118 18.48 6.98 -0.08
N ASP A 119 19.01 7.54 1.01
CA ASP A 119 19.39 6.76 2.18
C ASP A 119 18.20 6.06 2.82
N LEU A 120 18.43 4.84 3.29
CA LEU A 120 17.44 4.04 4.00
C LEU A 120 17.17 4.63 5.39
N THR A 121 15.94 5.08 5.60
CA THR A 121 15.40 5.43 6.92
C THR A 121 14.04 4.76 7.09
N ALA A 122 13.60 4.53 8.33
CA ALA A 122 12.28 3.94 8.59
C ALA A 122 11.15 4.75 7.92
N ASP A 123 11.18 6.06 8.08
CA ASP A 123 10.23 7.01 7.49
C ASP A 123 10.22 7.01 5.95
N ARG A 124 11.39 6.86 5.30
CA ARG A 124 11.46 6.72 3.83
C ARG A 124 11.01 5.34 3.35
N LEU A 125 11.36 4.28 4.08
CA LEU A 125 10.89 2.92 3.80
C LEU A 125 9.36 2.87 3.88
N MET A 126 8.78 3.44 4.94
CA MET A 126 7.34 3.41 5.14
C MET A 126 6.60 4.17 4.02
N ARG A 127 7.08 5.37 3.66
CA ARG A 127 6.53 6.08 2.51
C ARG A 127 6.71 5.32 1.19
N ALA A 128 7.84 4.66 0.97
CA ALA A 128 8.07 3.90 -0.25
C ALA A 128 7.09 2.73 -0.37
N ILE A 129 6.84 2.01 0.72
CA ILE A 129 5.84 0.93 0.77
C ILE A 129 4.44 1.48 0.49
N ALA A 130 4.01 2.53 1.22
CA ALA A 130 2.69 3.13 1.05
C ALA A 130 2.46 3.67 -0.36
N ASN A 131 3.50 4.16 -1.02
CA ASN A 131 3.46 4.59 -2.41
C ASN A 131 3.50 3.43 -3.42
N GLY A 132 3.54 2.17 -2.98
CA GLY A 132 3.56 1.00 -3.85
C GLY A 132 4.87 0.81 -4.60
N GLN A 133 6.01 1.22 -4.03
CA GLN A 133 7.35 1.04 -4.63
C GLN A 133 7.88 -0.39 -4.43
N ASN A 134 6.98 -1.39 -4.45
CA ASN A 134 7.25 -2.75 -3.99
C ASN A 134 7.23 -3.77 -5.14
N MET A 135 7.96 -4.85 -4.93
CA MET A 135 7.82 -6.12 -5.64
C MET A 135 7.54 -7.22 -4.61
N ILE A 136 6.60 -8.11 -4.92
CA ILE A 136 6.29 -9.31 -4.15
C ILE A 136 6.93 -10.52 -4.85
N THR A 137 7.56 -11.43 -4.11
CA THR A 137 8.19 -12.63 -4.67
C THR A 137 8.31 -13.78 -3.67
N ASN A 138 8.30 -15.02 -4.15
CA ASN A 138 8.75 -16.21 -3.40
C ASN A 138 9.92 -16.94 -4.09
N GLY A 139 10.66 -16.26 -4.97
CA GLY A 139 11.79 -16.85 -5.70
C GLY A 139 12.45 -15.94 -6.73
N PRO A 140 11.83 -15.74 -7.92
CA PRO A 140 12.41 -14.89 -8.97
C PRO A 140 12.33 -13.40 -8.60
N LEU A 141 13.02 -12.53 -9.31
CA LEU A 141 12.91 -11.08 -9.15
C LEU A 141 12.42 -10.47 -10.46
N ILE A 142 11.71 -9.35 -10.36
CA ILE A 142 11.19 -8.59 -11.50
C ILE A 142 11.21 -7.09 -11.23
N SER A 143 11.48 -6.32 -12.27
CA SER A 143 11.27 -4.88 -12.27
C SER A 143 10.54 -4.46 -13.53
N LEU A 144 9.66 -3.49 -13.38
CA LEU A 144 8.96 -2.81 -14.46
C LEU A 144 9.31 -1.34 -14.38
N SER A 145 9.68 -0.77 -15.52
CA SER A 145 9.89 0.67 -15.65
C SER A 145 9.26 1.17 -16.93
N VAL A 146 8.73 2.38 -16.90
CA VAL A 146 8.30 3.13 -18.08
C VAL A 146 9.10 4.42 -18.08
N PHE A 147 10.10 4.50 -18.96
CA PHE A 147 11.16 5.52 -18.88
C PHE A 147 11.86 5.47 -17.50
N ALA A 148 11.80 6.54 -16.71
CA ALA A 148 12.36 6.62 -15.35
C ALA A 148 11.33 6.28 -14.25
N ALA A 149 10.06 6.06 -14.61
CA ALA A 149 9.00 5.74 -13.66
C ALA A 149 8.98 4.24 -13.36
N GLY A 150 8.88 3.89 -12.08
CA GLY A 150 8.71 2.52 -11.58
C GLY A 150 7.35 2.32 -10.89
N PRO A 151 7.18 1.18 -10.20
CA PRO A 151 5.96 0.89 -9.43
C PRO A 151 5.59 2.03 -8.48
N GLY A 152 4.28 2.30 -8.37
CA GLY A 152 3.75 3.41 -7.58
C GLY A 152 3.68 4.74 -8.31
N ASN A 153 4.47 4.95 -9.37
CA ASN A 153 4.44 6.20 -10.12
C ASN A 153 3.18 6.33 -10.98
N GLN A 154 2.84 7.59 -11.28
CA GLN A 154 1.69 7.98 -12.08
C GLN A 154 2.19 8.73 -13.32
N LEU A 155 1.67 8.37 -14.48
CA LEU A 155 2.04 8.94 -15.78
C LEU A 155 0.78 9.45 -16.49
N PRO A 156 0.84 10.54 -17.26
CA PRO A 156 -0.33 10.98 -18.03
C PRO A 156 -0.68 10.00 -19.16
N THR A 157 -1.93 9.90 -19.59
CA THR A 157 -2.32 9.12 -20.78
C THR A 157 -1.94 9.84 -22.10
N GLY A 158 -2.28 9.24 -23.24
CA GLY A 158 -2.21 9.88 -24.57
C GLY A 158 -0.80 9.97 -25.18
N ARG A 159 0.19 9.28 -24.59
CA ARG A 159 1.55 9.21 -25.13
C ARG A 159 2.04 7.77 -25.17
N LYS A 160 2.52 7.35 -26.32
CA LYS A 160 3.26 6.09 -26.47
C LYS A 160 4.57 6.18 -25.69
N ARG A 161 4.83 5.20 -24.82
CA ARG A 161 6.03 5.13 -23.99
C ARG A 161 6.67 3.75 -24.08
N ARG A 162 7.99 3.71 -23.96
CA ARG A 162 8.73 2.46 -23.86
C ARG A 162 8.70 1.96 -22.42
N ALA A 163 8.16 0.76 -22.23
CA ALA A 163 8.31 -0.01 -21.01
C ALA A 163 9.51 -0.96 -21.13
N THR A 164 10.19 -1.17 -20.01
CA THR A 164 11.23 -2.16 -19.87
C THR A 164 10.90 -3.06 -18.69
N ILE A 165 10.91 -4.37 -18.93
CA ILE A 165 10.79 -5.39 -17.89
C ILE A 165 12.13 -6.10 -17.79
N HIS A 166 12.66 -6.21 -16.58
CA HIS A 166 13.79 -7.07 -16.29
C HIS A 166 13.36 -8.12 -15.30
N ALA A 167 13.71 -9.37 -15.56
CA ALA A 167 13.46 -10.48 -14.66
C ALA A 167 14.74 -11.28 -14.41
N TRP A 168 14.84 -11.86 -13.22
CA TRP A 168 15.94 -12.70 -12.77
C TRP A 168 15.36 -13.94 -12.10
N ALA A 169 15.93 -15.12 -12.38
CA ALA A 169 15.62 -16.33 -11.64
C ALA A 169 16.17 -16.22 -10.20
N ALA A 170 15.69 -17.11 -9.33
CA ALA A 170 16.20 -17.23 -7.96
C ALA A 170 17.72 -17.53 -7.95
N ALA A 171 18.36 -17.30 -6.80
CA ALA A 171 19.81 -17.46 -6.65
C ALA A 171 20.32 -18.92 -6.76
N LYS A 172 19.42 -19.92 -6.71
CA LYS A 172 19.79 -21.35 -6.83
C LYS A 172 20.38 -21.67 -8.21
N SER A 173 21.34 -22.59 -8.27
CA SER A 173 22.12 -22.90 -9.49
C SER A 173 21.28 -23.45 -10.65
N ASP A 174 20.20 -24.16 -10.33
CA ASP A 174 19.25 -24.78 -11.25
C ASP A 174 18.01 -23.90 -11.55
N ALA A 175 17.89 -22.72 -10.93
CA ALA A 175 16.76 -21.84 -11.14
C ALA A 175 16.82 -21.12 -12.50
N TYR A 176 15.70 -21.13 -13.21
CA TYR A 176 15.50 -20.42 -14.47
C TYR A 176 14.13 -19.75 -14.52
N LEU A 177 13.94 -18.85 -15.49
CA LEU A 177 12.66 -18.22 -15.79
C LEU A 177 11.91 -19.03 -16.85
N THR A 178 10.60 -19.15 -16.69
CA THR A 178 9.73 -19.88 -17.64
C THR A 178 8.80 -18.96 -18.41
N ARG A 179 8.30 -17.91 -17.75
CA ARG A 179 7.32 -16.99 -18.35
C ARG A 179 7.43 -15.60 -17.75
N ILE A 180 7.20 -14.58 -18.57
CA ILE A 180 6.99 -13.20 -18.14
C ILE A 180 5.65 -12.73 -18.71
N GLU A 181 4.89 -12.00 -17.91
CA GLU A 181 3.59 -11.44 -18.28
C GLU A 181 3.57 -9.94 -17.99
N LEU A 182 2.90 -9.20 -18.87
CA LEU A 182 2.50 -7.82 -18.63
C LEU A 182 0.98 -7.80 -18.45
N VAL A 183 0.55 -7.27 -17.31
CA VAL A 183 -0.85 -7.20 -16.91
C VAL A 183 -1.30 -5.75 -17.00
N ARG A 184 -2.48 -5.51 -17.59
CA ARG A 184 -3.18 -4.23 -17.63
C ARG A 184 -4.58 -4.42 -17.08
N ASN A 185 -4.98 -3.65 -16.07
CA ASN A 185 -6.34 -3.69 -15.49
C ASN A 185 -6.83 -5.13 -15.20
N ALA A 186 -5.97 -5.94 -14.57
CA ALA A 186 -6.20 -7.34 -14.22
C ALA A 186 -6.22 -8.34 -15.39
N GLN A 187 -5.92 -7.91 -16.62
CA GLN A 187 -5.84 -8.77 -17.79
C GLN A 187 -4.39 -8.90 -18.27
N VAL A 188 -3.94 -10.13 -18.55
CA VAL A 188 -2.66 -10.36 -19.21
C VAL A 188 -2.78 -9.89 -20.66
N ILE A 189 -2.04 -8.84 -21.03
CA ILE A 189 -2.06 -8.29 -22.39
C ILE A 189 -0.91 -8.76 -23.26
N GLN A 190 0.20 -9.18 -22.64
CA GLN A 190 1.35 -9.78 -23.30
C GLN A 190 1.93 -10.87 -22.40
N SER A 191 2.31 -11.99 -23.01
CA SER A 191 2.98 -13.11 -22.36
C SER A 191 4.16 -13.55 -23.22
N TRP A 192 5.29 -13.80 -22.57
CA TRP A 192 6.50 -14.30 -23.21
C TRP A 192 6.92 -15.61 -22.56
N ASP A 193 6.74 -16.71 -23.28
CA ASP A 193 7.21 -18.03 -22.86
C ASP A 193 8.71 -18.18 -23.18
N LEU A 194 9.51 -18.44 -22.15
CA LEU A 194 10.97 -18.46 -22.22
C LEU A 194 11.48 -19.90 -22.34
N LYS A 195 11.35 -20.48 -23.53
CA LYS A 195 11.72 -21.88 -23.81
C LYS A 195 13.19 -22.21 -23.51
N GLU A 196 14.07 -21.23 -23.67
CA GLU A 196 15.51 -21.35 -23.41
C GLU A 196 15.86 -21.34 -21.91
N GLN A 197 14.86 -21.19 -21.03
CA GLN A 197 15.03 -21.24 -19.58
C GLN A 197 16.16 -20.31 -19.07
N PRO A 198 16.14 -19.02 -19.43
CA PRO A 198 17.21 -18.12 -19.07
C PRO A 198 17.19 -17.80 -17.57
N ARG A 199 18.37 -17.54 -16.99
CA ARG A 199 18.47 -17.02 -15.62
C ARG A 199 18.11 -15.53 -15.51
N LYS A 200 18.20 -14.79 -16.60
CA LYS A 200 17.91 -13.35 -16.67
C LYS A 200 17.30 -13.04 -18.02
N TYR A 201 16.31 -12.15 -18.06
CA TYR A 201 15.69 -11.75 -19.31
C TYR A 201 15.28 -10.29 -19.26
N ARG A 202 15.36 -9.61 -20.42
CA ARG A 202 14.98 -8.22 -20.58
C ARG A 202 14.04 -8.08 -21.76
N ILE A 203 12.89 -7.45 -21.52
CA ILE A 203 11.89 -7.14 -22.55
C ILE A 203 11.81 -5.62 -22.69
N SER A 204 11.70 -5.16 -23.93
CA SER A 204 11.28 -3.79 -24.24
C SER A 204 10.01 -3.85 -25.07
N THR A 205 8.95 -3.19 -24.59
CA THR A 205 7.65 -3.13 -25.26
C THR A 205 7.13 -1.70 -25.23
N ALA A 206 6.25 -1.34 -26.15
CA ALA A 206 5.62 -0.03 -26.17
C ALA A 206 4.26 -0.11 -25.49
N LEU A 207 3.99 0.82 -24.58
CA LEU A 207 2.70 1.02 -23.93
C LEU A 207 2.09 2.31 -24.45
N GLU A 208 0.80 2.26 -24.75
CA GLU A 208 0.03 3.43 -25.14
C GLU A 208 -1.39 3.23 -24.64
N ASP A 209 -1.90 4.22 -23.92
CA ASP A 209 -3.23 4.20 -23.37
C ASP A 209 -3.83 5.59 -23.39
N SER A 210 -5.11 5.67 -23.71
CA SER A 210 -5.90 6.92 -23.74
C SER A 210 -6.82 7.07 -22.52
N VAL A 211 -6.96 6.00 -21.72
CA VAL A 211 -7.87 5.94 -20.56
C VAL A 211 -7.10 5.64 -19.28
N ASN A 212 -7.72 5.92 -18.13
CA ASN A 212 -7.17 5.54 -16.83
C ASN A 212 -6.93 4.02 -16.80
N CYS A 213 -5.69 3.62 -16.51
CA CYS A 213 -5.33 2.22 -16.37
C CYS A 213 -4.12 2.06 -15.45
N TRP A 214 -3.75 0.82 -15.20
CA TRP A 214 -2.52 0.48 -14.52
C TRP A 214 -1.87 -0.73 -15.18
N TYR A 215 -0.54 -0.79 -15.09
CA TYR A 215 0.28 -1.88 -15.57
C TYR A 215 1.12 -2.46 -14.46
N LEU A 216 1.23 -3.79 -14.39
CA LEU A 216 2.23 -4.47 -13.59
C LEU A 216 2.86 -5.60 -14.40
N ALA A 217 4.04 -6.03 -14.01
CA ALA A 217 4.69 -7.18 -14.62
C ALA A 217 4.75 -8.34 -13.63
N ARG A 218 4.64 -9.58 -14.13
CA ARG A 218 4.82 -10.82 -13.38
C ARG A 218 5.82 -11.73 -14.09
N CYS A 219 6.63 -12.47 -13.35
CA CYS A 219 7.47 -13.54 -13.90
C CYS A 219 7.34 -14.82 -13.07
N TYR A 220 7.74 -15.92 -13.71
CA TYR A 220 7.66 -17.27 -13.16
C TYR A 220 9.00 -17.97 -13.24
N GLY A 221 9.29 -18.75 -12.21
CA GLY A 221 10.46 -19.62 -12.13
C GLY A 221 10.23 -20.99 -12.77
N ALA A 222 11.23 -21.87 -12.61
CA ALA A 222 11.22 -23.25 -13.05
C ALA A 222 10.00 -24.03 -12.54
N ASP A 223 9.71 -23.88 -11.25
CA ASP A 223 8.45 -24.28 -10.64
C ASP A 223 7.47 -23.11 -10.79
N THR A 224 6.31 -23.34 -11.40
CA THR A 224 5.30 -22.29 -11.63
C THR A 224 4.68 -21.77 -10.32
N SER A 225 4.90 -22.46 -9.19
CA SER A 225 4.63 -21.93 -7.85
C SER A 225 5.55 -20.77 -7.47
N ARG A 226 6.73 -20.67 -8.11
CA ARG A 226 7.71 -19.59 -7.91
C ARG A 226 7.38 -18.44 -8.84
N VAL A 227 7.07 -17.30 -8.24
CA VAL A 227 6.49 -16.16 -8.94
C VAL A 227 6.94 -14.87 -8.29
N ALA A 228 7.04 -13.82 -9.10
CA ALA A 228 7.22 -12.46 -8.62
C ALA A 228 6.37 -11.50 -9.43
N TRP A 229 5.85 -10.45 -8.80
CA TRP A 229 5.16 -9.38 -9.48
C TRP A 229 5.49 -8.01 -8.88
N THR A 230 5.43 -6.99 -9.72
CA THR A 230 5.57 -5.61 -9.28
C THR A 230 4.24 -5.09 -8.73
N ASN A 231 4.31 -4.01 -7.96
CA ASN A 231 3.18 -3.10 -7.84
C ASN A 231 2.90 -2.38 -9.17
N PRO A 232 1.73 -1.71 -9.31
CA PRO A 232 1.35 -1.11 -10.58
C PRO A 232 2.06 0.23 -10.86
N ILE A 233 2.27 0.51 -12.15
CA ILE A 233 2.50 1.85 -12.68
C ILE A 233 1.16 2.36 -13.22
N TYR A 234 0.74 3.55 -12.81
CA TYR A 234 -0.56 4.11 -13.16
C TYR A 234 -0.47 5.04 -14.36
N PHE A 235 -1.45 4.96 -15.26
CA PHE A 235 -1.64 5.91 -16.35
C PHE A 235 -2.97 6.63 -16.13
N GLN A 236 -2.94 7.95 -16.15
CA GLN A 236 -4.08 8.78 -15.75
C GLN A 236 -4.38 9.89 -16.75
N THR A 237 -5.67 10.08 -16.98
CA THR A 237 -6.24 11.23 -17.67
C THR A 237 -6.22 12.45 -16.74
N GLU A 238 -6.32 13.65 -17.29
CA GLU A 238 -6.35 14.90 -16.51
C GLU A 238 -7.53 14.95 -15.52
N ASN A 239 -8.64 14.29 -15.87
CA ASN A 239 -9.85 14.25 -15.06
C ASN A 239 -9.90 13.06 -14.09
N PHE A 240 -8.78 12.37 -13.85
CA PHE A 240 -8.75 11.28 -12.88
C PHE A 240 -9.07 11.82 -11.47
N ALA A 241 -10.11 11.27 -10.86
CA ALA A 241 -10.41 11.47 -9.45
C ALA A 241 -10.33 10.12 -8.73
N PRO A 242 -9.63 10.03 -7.59
CA PRO A 242 -9.66 8.82 -6.78
C PRO A 242 -11.07 8.61 -6.19
N PRO A 243 -11.44 7.37 -5.87
CA PRO A 243 -12.68 7.06 -5.17
C PRO A 243 -12.84 7.92 -3.92
N GLN A 244 -14.02 8.53 -3.75
CA GLN A 244 -14.33 9.33 -2.58
C GLN A 244 -14.71 8.42 -1.41
N PRO A 245 -14.22 8.69 -0.19
CA PRO A 245 -14.67 8.00 1.00
C PRO A 245 -16.19 8.11 1.17
N VAL A 246 -16.81 7.01 1.58
CA VAL A 246 -18.22 6.99 2.00
C VAL A 246 -18.42 8.01 3.11
N GLN A 247 -19.44 8.84 2.93
CA GLN A 247 -19.80 9.89 3.87
C GLN A 247 -20.75 9.34 4.94
N ALA A 248 -20.57 9.80 6.18
CA ALA A 248 -21.49 9.62 7.28
C ALA A 248 -22.13 10.96 7.67
N ILE A 249 -23.37 10.91 8.14
CA ILE A 249 -24.03 12.05 8.77
C ILE A 249 -23.76 11.95 10.27
N VAL A 250 -23.00 12.90 10.82
CA VAL A 250 -22.78 12.99 12.25
C VAL A 250 -23.64 14.11 12.82
N ARG A 251 -24.48 13.76 13.80
CA ARG A 251 -25.30 14.69 14.57
C ARG A 251 -24.83 14.69 16.00
N GLY A 252 -24.64 15.88 16.57
CA GLY A 252 -24.18 16.00 17.95
C GLY A 252 -24.83 17.16 18.68
N LYS A 253 -24.91 17.00 20.00
CA LYS A 253 -25.31 18.01 20.95
C LYS A 253 -24.21 18.13 22.02
N ILE A 254 -23.77 19.35 22.26
CA ILE A 254 -22.70 19.71 23.18
C ILE A 254 -23.35 20.52 24.30
N GLU A 255 -23.22 20.03 25.52
CA GLU A 255 -23.85 20.61 26.70
C GLU A 255 -22.79 20.89 27.76
N MET A 256 -23.08 21.89 28.58
CA MET A 256 -22.38 22.14 29.84
C MET A 256 -22.76 21.04 30.86
N ALA A 257 -22.01 20.92 31.97
CA ALA A 257 -22.30 19.93 33.02
C ALA A 257 -23.70 20.04 33.65
N ASN A 258 -24.34 21.21 33.53
CA ASN A 258 -25.71 21.47 33.97
C ASN A 258 -26.77 21.26 32.87
N SER A 259 -26.42 20.56 31.79
CA SER A 259 -27.27 20.30 30.61
C SER A 259 -27.71 21.55 29.81
N SER A 260 -27.16 22.73 30.11
CA SER A 260 -27.38 23.92 29.30
C SER A 260 -26.54 23.88 28.01
N SER A 261 -27.03 24.49 26.94
CA SER A 261 -26.30 24.58 25.68
C SER A 261 -24.99 25.38 25.83
N VAL A 262 -23.90 24.88 25.26
CA VAL A 262 -22.70 25.71 25.08
C VAL A 262 -23.02 26.89 24.13
N PRO A 263 -22.62 28.14 24.43
CA PRO A 263 -22.92 29.28 23.58
C PRO A 263 -22.35 29.12 22.17
N LYS A 264 -21.11 28.65 22.09
CA LYS A 264 -20.38 28.37 20.85
C LYS A 264 -19.39 27.23 21.09
N ALA A 265 -19.35 26.30 20.15
CA ALA A 265 -18.28 25.33 20.01
C ALA A 265 -17.77 25.30 18.56
N ILE A 266 -16.54 24.85 18.38
CA ILE A 266 -15.96 24.51 17.08
C ILE A 266 -15.92 22.99 16.99
N VAL A 267 -16.41 22.46 15.88
CA VAL A 267 -16.41 21.03 15.55
C VAL A 267 -15.47 20.84 14.38
N ARG A 268 -14.44 20.04 14.57
CA ARG A 268 -13.48 19.64 13.54
C ARG A 268 -13.65 18.16 13.26
N ALA A 269 -13.74 17.81 11.99
CA ALA A 269 -13.57 16.44 11.55
C ALA A 269 -12.16 16.26 11.01
N VAL A 270 -11.47 15.26 11.52
CA VAL A 270 -10.09 14.94 11.21
C VAL A 270 -10.04 13.55 10.59
N ASP A 271 -9.35 13.40 9.46
CA ASP A 271 -9.18 12.08 8.84
C ASP A 271 -8.20 11.20 9.66
N PRO A 272 -8.09 9.88 9.37
CA PRO A 272 -7.18 8.99 10.10
C PRO A 272 -5.70 9.39 10.07
N ILE A 273 -5.28 10.25 9.13
CA ILE A 273 -3.91 10.74 9.01
C ILE A 273 -3.70 12.13 9.65
N GLY A 274 -4.68 12.60 10.42
CA GLY A 274 -4.57 13.83 11.23
C GLY A 274 -4.89 15.13 10.47
N ARG A 275 -5.40 15.07 9.24
CA ARG A 275 -5.76 16.28 8.47
C ARG A 275 -7.19 16.69 8.76
N THR A 276 -7.41 17.98 8.96
CA THR A 276 -8.76 18.53 9.08
C THR A 276 -9.46 18.49 7.72
N VAL A 277 -10.54 17.71 7.63
CA VAL A 277 -11.37 17.61 6.41
C VAL A 277 -12.60 18.50 6.46
N LEU A 278 -13.02 18.90 7.65
CA LEU A 278 -14.11 19.84 7.88
C LEU A 278 -13.88 20.60 9.19
N GLU A 279 -14.16 21.89 9.21
CA GLU A 279 -14.29 22.69 10.43
C GLU A 279 -15.58 23.51 10.35
N THR A 280 -16.37 23.50 11.43
CA THR A 280 -17.61 24.29 11.50
C THR A 280 -17.91 24.75 12.92
N ALA A 281 -18.71 25.81 13.06
CA ALA A 281 -19.21 26.25 14.34
C ALA A 281 -20.51 25.52 14.70
N ALA A 282 -20.66 25.14 15.97
CA ALA A 282 -21.88 24.62 16.56
C ALA A 282 -22.52 25.68 17.47
N PRO A 283 -23.32 26.61 16.92
CA PRO A 283 -24.02 27.60 17.73
C PRO A 283 -25.04 26.90 18.61
N ARG A 284 -25.13 27.29 19.89
CA ARG A 284 -25.99 26.63 20.90
C ARG A 284 -25.68 25.13 21.08
N GLY A 285 -24.47 24.70 20.73
CA GLY A 285 -23.99 23.34 20.96
C GLY A 285 -24.54 22.26 20.04
N THR A 286 -25.35 22.58 19.04
CA THR A 286 -25.89 21.58 18.11
C THR A 286 -25.20 21.63 16.75
N PHE A 287 -24.92 20.48 16.16
CA PHE A 287 -24.38 20.39 14.80
C PHE A 287 -24.90 19.17 14.03
N GLN A 288 -24.87 19.30 12.71
CA GLN A 288 -25.03 18.21 11.76
C GLN A 288 -24.00 18.41 10.65
N ILE A 289 -23.17 17.40 10.40
CA ILE A 289 -22.10 17.45 9.41
C ILE A 289 -22.08 16.19 8.55
N TRP A 290 -21.61 16.34 7.31
CA TRP A 290 -21.33 15.25 6.38
C TRP A 290 -19.81 15.13 6.26
N VAL A 291 -19.27 13.98 6.67
CA VAL A 291 -17.82 13.76 6.73
C VAL A 291 -17.49 12.31 6.36
N PRO A 292 -16.27 11.99 5.89
CA PRO A 292 -15.84 10.61 5.70
C PRO A 292 -16.14 9.75 6.94
N ALA A 293 -16.66 8.55 6.75
CA ALA A 293 -17.11 7.69 7.85
C ALA A 293 -15.99 7.28 8.83
N THR A 294 -14.73 7.40 8.41
CA THR A 294 -13.53 7.21 9.25
C THR A 294 -13.07 8.45 10.03
N SER A 295 -13.77 9.58 9.90
CA SER A 295 -13.33 10.84 10.53
C SER A 295 -13.47 10.79 12.06
N GLN A 296 -12.46 11.30 12.76
CA GLN A 296 -12.54 11.61 14.18
C GLN A 296 -13.16 13.00 14.38
N ILE A 297 -14.07 13.13 15.34
CA ILE A 297 -14.74 14.40 15.64
C ILE A 297 -14.10 15.03 16.87
N HIS A 298 -13.43 16.15 16.68
CA HIS A 298 -12.82 16.94 17.74
C HIS A 298 -13.70 18.15 18.03
N ILE A 299 -13.97 18.39 19.30
CA ILE A 299 -14.85 19.47 19.75
C ILE A 299 -14.06 20.40 20.66
N GLU A 300 -14.12 21.69 20.36
CA GLU A 300 -13.51 22.75 21.17
C GLU A 300 -14.60 23.71 21.63
N ALA A 301 -14.74 23.90 22.94
CA ALA A 301 -15.72 24.82 23.54
C ALA A 301 -15.15 25.52 24.78
N LYS A 302 -15.58 26.76 25.01
CA LYS A 302 -15.14 27.54 26.18
C LYS A 302 -15.66 26.89 27.47
N GLY A 303 -14.76 26.52 28.38
CA GLY A 303 -15.07 25.87 29.66
C GLY A 303 -14.75 24.37 29.72
N TYR A 304 -14.24 23.78 28.64
CA TYR A 304 -13.68 22.43 28.65
C TYR A 304 -12.17 22.51 28.96
N GLU A 305 -11.78 22.23 30.20
CA GLU A 305 -10.38 21.97 30.56
C GLU A 305 -10.15 20.46 30.55
N THR A 306 -9.30 19.97 29.64
CA THR A 306 -8.72 18.64 29.77
C THR A 306 -7.80 18.65 30.99
N ARG A 307 -8.17 17.95 32.06
CA ARG A 307 -7.23 17.75 33.18
C ARG A 307 -5.97 17.03 32.65
N PRO A 308 -4.78 17.46 33.07
CA PRO A 308 -3.50 16.89 32.63
C PRO A 308 -3.35 15.42 33.02
#